data_AF-A0A1Y4BKC5-F1
#
_entry.id   AF-A0A1Y4BKC5-F1
#
_cell.length_a   1.000
_cell.length_b   1.000
_cell.length_c   1.000
_cell.angle_alpha   90.00
_cell.angle_beta   90.00
_cell.angle_gamma   90.00
#
_symmetry.space_group_name_H-M   'P 1'
#
loop_
_entity.id
_entity.type
_entity.pdbx_description
1 polymer ?
#
loop_
_entity_poly.entity_id
_entity_poly.type
_entity_poly.pdbx_seq_one_letter_code
_entity_poly.pdbx_strand_id
1 'polypeptide(L)' 'MITLLSLCVLCLATLILIPVVLVVVGLPFLLMMALLPWLLRIVGVILLLKALFEQPTRWENFMPAVIAFALSILIGWIV' A
#
# COMPACT_ATOMS: atom_id res chain seq x y z
N MET A 1 28.59 38.22 -3.68
CA MET A 1 28.11 38.03 -5.06
C MET A 1 28.15 36.54 -5.34
N ILE A 2 26.99 35.87 -5.36
CA ILE A 2 26.92 34.43 -5.65
C ILE A 2 27.23 34.28 -7.13
N THR A 3 28.29 33.53 -7.45
CA THR A 3 28.72 33.30 -8.83
C THR A 3 27.73 32.36 -9.52
N LEU A 4 27.45 32.59 -10.81
CA LEU A 4 26.59 31.73 -11.65
C LEU A 4 27.00 30.24 -11.55
N LEU A 5 28.29 29.98 -11.37
CA LEU A 5 28.85 28.65 -11.20
C LEU A 5 28.39 27.98 -9.89
N SER A 6 28.27 28.73 -8.79
CA SER A 6 27.74 28.23 -7.52
C SER A 6 26.25 27.88 -7.60
N LEU A 7 25.45 28.65 -8.35
CA LEU A 7 24.03 28.37 -8.57
C LEU A 7 23.84 27.10 -9.43
N CYS A 8 24.68 26.90 -10.43
CA CYS A 8 24.62 25.73 -11.31
C CYS A 8 24.90 24.43 -10.55
N VAL A 9 25.92 24.43 -9.68
CA VAL A 9 26.24 23.27 -8.81
C VAL A 9 25.12 22.99 -7.82
N LEU A 10 24.57 24.03 -7.18
CA LEU A 10 23.45 23.88 -6.26
C LEU A 10 22.21 23.30 -6.97
N CYS A 11 21.93 23.78 -8.19
CA CYS A 11 20.80 23.31 -8.99
C CYS A 11 20.94 21.83 -9.38
N LEU A 12 22.12 21.42 -9.86
CA LEU A 12 22.42 20.02 -10.16
C LEU A 12 22.30 19.11 -8.93
N ALA A 13 22.87 19.54 -7.80
CA ALA A 13 22.78 18.80 -6.54
C ALA A 13 21.33 18.64 -6.10
N THR A 14 20.55 19.73 -6.12
CA THR A 14 19.15 19.73 -5.70
C THR A 14 18.27 18.87 -6.63
N LEU A 15 18.53 18.91 -7.93
CA LEU A 15 17.80 18.13 -8.94
C LEU A 15 17.98 16.62 -8.77
N ILE A 16 19.11 16.17 -8.23
CA ILE A 16 19.37 14.76 -7.92
C ILE A 16 18.88 14.42 -6.50
N LEU A 17 19.09 15.32 -5.53
CA LEU A 17 18.75 15.06 -4.14
C LEU A 17 17.24 14.94 -3.92
N ILE A 18 16.43 15.81 -4.55
CA ILE A 18 14.96 15.79 -4.43
C ILE A 18 14.37 14.43 -4.82
N PRO A 19 14.59 13.89 -6.03
CA PRO A 19 14.00 12.61 -6.42
C PRO A 19 14.54 11.46 -5.57
N VAL A 20 15.81 11.49 -5.15
CA VAL A 20 16.37 10.46 -4.27
C VAL A 20 15.64 10.43 -2.91
N VAL A 21 15.44 11.59 -2.28
CA VAL A 21 14.69 11.68 -1.02
C VAL A 21 13.25 11.23 -1.22
N LEU A 22 12.63 11.63 -2.33
CA LEU A 22 11.26 11.28 -2.65
C LEU A 22 11.09 9.77 -2.90
N VAL A 23 12.07 9.10 -3.51
CA VAL A 23 12.08 7.64 -3.67
C VAL A 23 12.33 6.96 -2.32
N VAL A 24 13.30 7.41 -1.53
CA VAL A 24 13.59 6.80 -0.21
C VAL A 24 12.40 6.87 0.73
N VAL A 25 11.58 7.93 0.67
CA VAL A 25 10.38 8.09 1.51
C VAL A 25 9.12 7.52 0.85
N GLY A 26 8.98 7.66 -0.48
CA GLY A 26 7.81 7.20 -1.22
C GLY A 26 7.77 5.68 -1.43
N LEU A 27 8.93 5.05 -1.62
CA LEU A 27 9.03 3.60 -1.78
C LEU A 27 8.56 2.80 -0.55
N PRO A 28 8.96 3.11 0.70
CA PRO A 28 8.44 2.42 1.88
C PRO A 28 6.95 2.70 2.08
N PHE A 29 6.47 3.89 1.73
CA PHE A 29 5.05 4.24 1.81
C PHE A 29 4.20 3.41 0.83
N LEU A 30 4.66 3.28 -0.43
CA LEU A 30 4.05 2.41 -1.44
C LEU A 30 4.07 0.94 -1.00
N LEU A 31 5.17 0.46 -0.41
CA LEU A 31 5.27 -0.88 0.13
C LEU A 31 4.28 -1.12 1.28
N MET A 32 4.13 -0.18 2.23
CA MET A 32 3.13 -0.31 3.30
C MET A 32 1.70 -0.33 2.74
N MET A 33 1.38 0.56 1.79
CA MET A 33 0.08 0.60 1.11
C MET A 33 -0.20 -0.70 0.34
N ALA A 34 0.81 -1.31 -0.29
CA ALA A 34 0.68 -2.57 -1.02
C ALA A 34 0.64 -3.81 -0.10
N LEU A 35 1.24 -3.74 1.09
CA LEU A 35 1.21 -4.85 2.05
C LEU A 35 -0.14 -4.96 2.79
N LEU A 36 -0.83 -3.83 2.98
CA LEU A 36 -2.16 -3.79 3.60
C LEU A 36 -3.22 -4.66 2.88
N PRO A 37 -3.41 -4.58 1.54
CA PRO A 37 -4.33 -5.45 0.82
C PRO A 37 -3.86 -6.92 0.80
N TRP A 38 -2.55 -7.17 0.84
CA TRP A 38 -2.03 -8.53 0.96
C TRP A 38 -2.47 -9.18 2.29
N LEU A 39 -2.38 -8.43 3.39
CA LEU A 39 -2.82 -8.89 4.71
C LEU A 39 -4.35 -9.08 4.77
N LEU A 40 -5.12 -8.15 4.20
CA LEU A 40 -6.57 -8.26 4.10
C LEU A 40 -7.01 -9.50 3.29
N ARG A 41 -6.31 -9.84 2.20
CA ARG A 41 -6.57 -11.09 1.44
C ARG A 41 -6.34 -12.33 2.29
N ILE A 42 -5.25 -12.40 3.06
CA ILE A 42 -4.95 -13.53 3.94
C ILE A 42 -6.03 -13.68 5.00
N VAL A 43 -6.42 -12.59 5.66
CA VAL A 43 -7.50 -12.59 6.65
C VAL A 43 -8.82 -13.05 6.02
N GLY A 44 -9.15 -12.58 4.81
CA GLY A 44 -10.32 -13.02 4.07
C GLY A 44 -10.32 -14.53 3.80
N VAL A 45 -9.19 -15.11 3.39
CA VAL A 45 -9.04 -16.55 3.16
C VAL A 45 -9.16 -17.35 4.47
N ILE A 46 -8.54 -16.88 5.56
CA ILE A 46 -8.62 -17.54 6.86
C ILE A 46 -10.06 -17.52 7.40
N LEU A 47 -10.78 -16.40 7.27
CA LEU A 47 -12.18 -16.30 7.67
C LEU A 47 -13.08 -17.20 6.82
N LEU A 48 -12.81 -17.30 5.51
CA LEU A 48 -13.49 -18.25 4.61
C LEU A 48 -13.27 -19.70 5.02
N LEU A 49 -12.02 -20.10 5.29
CA LEU A 49 -11.71 -21.45 5.80
C LEU A 49 -12.42 -21.70 7.13
N LYS A 50 -12.39 -20.72 8.04
CA LYS A 50 -13.04 -20.83 9.35
C LYS A 50 -14.56 -20.99 9.24
N ALA A 51 -15.21 -20.22 8.37
CA ALA A 51 -16.63 -20.31 8.11
C ALA A 51 -17.03 -21.66 7.49
N LEU A 52 -16.19 -22.19 6.58
CA LEU A 52 -16.41 -23.50 5.96
C LEU A 52 -16.27 -24.66 6.97
N PHE A 53 -15.36 -24.52 7.94
CA PHE A 53 -15.08 -25.56 8.93
C PHE A 53 -16.06 -25.56 10.12
N GLU A 54 -16.62 -24.41 10.52
CA GLU A 54 -17.57 -24.37 11.63
C GLU A 54 -19.02 -24.66 11.19
N GLN A 55 -19.59 -23.95 10.20
CA GLN A 55 -21.01 -24.12 9.80
C GLN A 55 -21.26 -23.61 8.35
N PRO A 56 -21.46 -24.49 7.35
CA PRO A 56 -21.47 -24.12 5.92
C PRO A 56 -22.69 -23.31 5.44
N THR A 57 -23.63 -22.92 6.31
CA THR A 57 -24.96 -22.40 5.92
C THR A 57 -25.41 -21.09 6.60
N ARG A 58 -24.57 -20.41 7.39
CA ARG A 58 -24.89 -19.05 7.89
C ARG A 58 -24.12 -17.96 7.13
N TRP A 59 -24.83 -17.32 6.21
CA TRP A 59 -24.37 -16.17 5.41
C TRP A 59 -23.90 -14.96 6.24
N GLU A 60 -24.29 -14.84 7.51
CA GLU A 60 -23.80 -13.80 8.43
C GLU A 60 -22.29 -13.87 8.70
N ASN A 61 -21.69 -15.07 8.68
CA ASN A 61 -20.25 -15.22 8.89
C ASN A 61 -19.42 -14.87 7.65
N PHE A 62 -20.04 -14.82 6.46
CA PHE A 62 -19.39 -14.44 5.21
C PHE A 62 -19.32 -12.92 5.04
N MET A 63 -20.21 -12.17 5.69
CA MET A 63 -20.29 -10.71 5.58
C MET A 63 -18.96 -10.01 5.92
N PRO A 64 -18.27 -10.29 7.04
CA PRO A 64 -16.98 -9.65 7.33
C PRO A 64 -15.86 -10.08 6.38
N ALA A 65 -15.87 -11.34 5.90
CA ALA A 65 -14.86 -11.84 4.95
C ALA A 65 -15.00 -11.18 3.57
N VAL A 66 -16.23 -11.04 3.08
CA VAL A 66 -16.55 -10.37 1.80
C VAL A 66 -16.25 -8.87 1.91
N ILE A 67 -16.57 -8.23 3.03
CA ILE A 67 -16.27 -6.81 3.26
C ILE A 67 -14.74 -6.58 3.28
N ALA A 68 -13.97 -7.44 3.94
CA ALA A 68 -12.51 -7.35 3.95
C ALA A 68 -11.91 -7.57 2.54
N PHE A 69 -12.45 -8.50 1.77
CA PHE A 69 -12.02 -8.74 0.38
C PHE A 69 -12.41 -7.60 -0.56
N ALA A 70 -13.61 -7.06 -0.42
CA ALA A 70 -14.09 -5.92 -1.19
C ALA A 70 -13.29 -4.65 -0.89
N LEU A 71 -13.01 -4.36 0.39
CA LEU A 71 -12.14 -3.25 0.80
C LEU A 71 -10.72 -3.42 0.29
N SER A 72 -10.17 -4.64 0.33
CA SER A 72 -8.86 -4.94 -0.23
C SER A 72 -8.79 -4.72 -1.74
N ILE A 73 -9.84 -5.06 -2.48
CA ILE A 73 -9.92 -4.82 -3.94
C ILE A 73 -10.10 -3.34 -4.21
N LEU A 74 -10.93 -2.63 -3.44
CA LEU A 74 -11.16 -1.20 -3.61
C LEU A 74 -9.88 -0.39 -3.36
N ILE A 75 -9.12 -0.74 -2.31
CA ILE A 75 -7.84 -0.11 -1.98
C ILE A 75 -6.77 -0.50 -3.01
N GLY A 76 -6.76 -1.75 -3.47
CA GLY A 76 -5.85 -2.20 -4.54
C GLY A 76 -6.16 -1.61 -5.93
N TRP A 77 -7.33 -0.99 -6.12
CA TRP A 77 -7.69 -0.28 -7.36
C TRP A 77 -7.36 1.21 -7.27
N ILE A 78 -7.30 1.79 -6.05
CA ILE A 78 -7.00 3.21 -5.88
C ILE A 78 -5.50 3.51 -5.81
N VAL A 79 -4.69 2.49 -5.52
CA VAL A 79 -3.21 2.51 -5.58
C VAL A 79 -2.76 1.99 -6.94
#